data_AF-A0AAN9AUN3-F1
#
_entry.id   AF-A0AAN9AUN3-F1
#
_cell.length_a   1.000
_cell.length_b   1.000
_cell.length_c   1.000
_cell.angle_alpha   90.00
_cell.angle_beta   90.00
_cell.angle_gamma   90.00
#
_symmetry.space_group_name_H-M   'P 1'
#
loop_
_entity.id
_entity.type
_entity.pdbx_description
1 polymer ?
#
loop_
_entity_poly.entity_id
_entity_poly.type
_entity_poly.pdbx_seq_one_letter_code
_entity_poly.pdbx_strand_id
1 'polypeptide(L)'
;MPFISASQTFTLLWLVTMATASQDGGVLRAASNHDVPVVVTVNIQKSLNTITDHFIGHSLGDPTAVQLSRHFDSKKLQNLARALAPLYVRFGGEGGTFHVASSQHSLQLWEKMNNFFKLVGWDSYYILDPVSRNHDGSWDTSYTRQLLKASADRNYHIAGFELGNEYDLYSSSRPITLSPEQLVHDVAELQKLLNGYPLYSSSFIVGPDTAFVNPKYFHGFLAAGGNKYVRAATFHQYYFDGHHPQKSYFTDVNKMDSLARMIDNAFNQTRSVDRHLPVWLGETGSASVGGVAGMTDRFMSGFLWLDKLGVCAAKGIGAVIRHVFYGDHDHYGIIDTNLDPNTDYWLTILYKRIVRGAVFHASGRHDVRVYAACANRDNFKAGGLAVYMLNPNNYPVTFDLPQFSNQPRFRYSLTAGDNDGLTSKHMALNGVKLQLVNDNLPPLKPESAPRGMVTVPAYSYTFLVFPEAGVSICLH
;
A
#
# COMPACT_ATOMS: atom_id res chain seq x y z
N MET A 1 -80.28 -24.05 -43.25
CA MET A 1 -79.00 -23.79 -43.94
C MET A 1 -78.72 -22.30 -43.90
N PRO A 2 -77.51 -21.87 -43.55
CA PRO A 2 -77.33 -20.84 -42.51
C PRO A 2 -76.77 -19.52 -43.02
N PHE A 3 -77.01 -18.45 -42.25
CA PHE A 3 -76.00 -17.60 -41.58
C PHE A 3 -76.61 -16.22 -41.29
N ILE A 4 -76.62 -15.81 -40.01
CA ILE A 4 -76.40 -14.42 -39.61
C ILE A 4 -75.58 -14.43 -38.31
N SER A 5 -74.52 -13.64 -38.27
CA SER A 5 -73.71 -13.34 -37.09
C SER A 5 -73.81 -11.87 -36.73
N ALA A 6 -73.86 -11.56 -35.43
CA ALA A 6 -73.10 -10.49 -34.80
C ALA A 6 -73.33 -10.53 -33.29
N SER A 7 -72.27 -10.48 -32.47
CA SER A 7 -72.32 -9.81 -31.17
C SER A 7 -70.92 -9.50 -30.63
N GLN A 8 -70.84 -8.35 -29.97
CA GLN A 8 -69.71 -7.81 -29.22
C GLN A 8 -69.89 -8.07 -27.71
N THR A 9 -68.75 -8.35 -27.07
CA THR A 9 -68.28 -8.07 -25.68
C THR A 9 -69.25 -7.63 -24.59
N PHE A 10 -69.13 -8.24 -23.39
CA PHE A 10 -69.13 -7.53 -22.10
C PHE A 10 -68.38 -8.33 -21.00
N THR A 11 -67.70 -7.58 -20.14
CA THR A 11 -66.85 -7.92 -18.98
C THR A 11 -67.67 -8.50 -17.81
N LEU A 12 -67.10 -9.43 -17.02
CA LEU A 12 -67.68 -9.85 -15.74
C LEU A 12 -66.72 -9.68 -14.56
N LEU A 13 -67.24 -9.07 -13.50
CA LEU A 13 -66.62 -8.83 -12.19
C LEU A 13 -66.96 -9.98 -11.23
N TRP A 14 -66.11 -10.12 -10.21
CA TRP A 14 -66.02 -11.16 -9.17
C TRP A 14 -67.23 -11.35 -8.25
N LEU A 15 -67.45 -12.60 -7.82
CA LEU A 15 -68.08 -12.97 -6.54
C LEU A 15 -67.92 -14.48 -6.26
N VAL A 16 -67.00 -14.89 -5.38
CA VAL A 16 -67.11 -16.17 -4.62
C VAL A 16 -66.41 -16.06 -3.26
N THR A 17 -67.25 -16.25 -2.24
CA THR A 17 -67.11 -16.67 -0.83
C THR A 17 -65.77 -17.05 -0.20
N MET A 18 -65.58 -16.57 1.04
CA MET A 18 -64.64 -17.06 2.04
C MET A 18 -64.96 -18.50 2.49
N ALA A 19 -63.92 -19.34 2.57
CA ALA A 19 -63.84 -20.44 3.52
C ALA A 19 -62.37 -20.61 3.95
N THR A 20 -62.17 -20.64 5.26
CA THR A 20 -60.90 -20.62 5.99
C THR A 20 -60.12 -21.93 5.88
N ALA A 21 -58.83 -21.85 5.52
CA ALA A 21 -57.83 -22.85 5.88
C ALA A 21 -56.52 -22.11 6.23
N SER A 22 -56.08 -22.20 7.48
CA SER A 22 -54.81 -21.67 7.94
C SER A 22 -53.67 -22.46 7.29
N GLN A 23 -52.91 -21.79 6.43
CA GLN A 23 -51.57 -22.21 6.05
C GLN A 23 -50.59 -21.16 6.57
N ASP A 24 -49.84 -21.54 7.60
CA ASP A 24 -48.58 -20.89 7.95
C ASP A 24 -47.61 -21.04 6.77
N GLY A 25 -47.73 -20.13 5.81
CA GLY A 25 -46.76 -19.91 4.76
C GLY A 25 -45.58 -19.12 5.31
N GLY A 26 -44.72 -19.81 6.07
CA GLY A 26 -43.40 -19.31 6.39
C GLY A 26 -42.62 -19.09 5.10
N VAL A 27 -42.62 -17.85 4.59
CA VAL A 27 -41.70 -17.43 3.54
C VAL A 27 -40.31 -17.59 4.11
N LEU A 28 -39.60 -18.65 3.72
CA LEU A 28 -38.16 -18.75 3.86
C LEU A 28 -37.55 -17.59 3.06
N ARG A 29 -37.39 -16.44 3.72
CA ARG A 29 -36.52 -15.38 3.21
C ARG A 29 -35.13 -16.02 3.13
N ALA A 30 -34.59 -16.13 1.92
CA ALA A 30 -33.17 -16.36 1.76
C ALA A 30 -32.46 -15.32 2.62
N ALA A 31 -31.66 -15.76 3.60
CA ALA A 31 -30.94 -14.86 4.48
C ALA A 31 -30.12 -13.91 3.61
N SER A 32 -30.31 -12.61 3.81
CA SER A 32 -29.46 -11.63 3.15
C SER A 32 -28.02 -11.85 3.63
N ASN A 33 -27.00 -11.52 2.83
CA ASN A 33 -25.60 -11.65 3.26
C ASN A 33 -25.32 -10.89 4.58
N HIS A 34 -26.16 -9.93 4.96
CA HIS A 34 -26.06 -9.18 6.22
C HIS A 34 -26.26 -10.06 7.47
N ASP A 35 -27.09 -11.10 7.39
CA ASP A 35 -27.52 -11.90 8.54
C ASP A 35 -26.58 -13.10 8.81
N VAL A 36 -25.71 -13.42 7.86
CA VAL A 36 -24.77 -14.56 7.96
C VAL A 36 -23.43 -14.07 8.49
N PRO A 37 -22.95 -14.59 9.64
CA PRO A 37 -21.63 -14.23 10.18
C PRO A 37 -20.50 -14.53 9.18
N VAL A 38 -19.51 -13.64 9.14
CA VAL A 38 -18.22 -13.89 8.49
C VAL A 38 -17.41 -14.81 9.39
N VAL A 39 -17.54 -16.12 9.16
CA VAL A 39 -16.73 -17.14 9.83
C VAL A 39 -15.35 -17.16 9.16
N VAL A 40 -14.33 -16.79 9.93
CA VAL A 40 -12.95 -16.74 9.48
C VAL A 40 -12.21 -17.98 9.95
N THR A 41 -11.35 -18.50 9.08
CA THR A 41 -10.36 -19.52 9.45
C THR A 41 -8.97 -19.09 9.00
N VAL A 42 -7.97 -19.34 9.85
CA VAL A 42 -6.56 -19.01 9.63
C VAL A 42 -5.72 -20.28 9.65
N ASN A 43 -4.98 -20.53 8.58
CA ASN A 43 -4.02 -21.63 8.55
C ASN A 43 -2.71 -21.21 9.25
N ILE A 44 -2.62 -21.52 10.55
CA ILE A 44 -1.47 -21.18 11.40
C ILE A 44 -0.30 -22.17 11.28
N GLN A 45 -0.46 -23.26 10.51
CA GLN A 45 0.57 -24.30 10.38
C GLN A 45 1.65 -23.95 9.36
N LYS A 46 1.38 -22.98 8.48
CA LYS A 46 2.29 -22.58 7.42
C LYS A 46 2.25 -21.07 7.21
N SER A 47 3.43 -20.47 7.23
CA SER A 47 3.60 -19.10 6.76
C SER A 47 3.56 -19.05 5.23
N LEU A 48 2.81 -18.09 4.68
CA LEU A 48 2.84 -17.76 3.26
C LEU A 48 4.13 -17.01 2.92
N ASN A 49 4.42 -15.95 3.67
CA ASN A 49 5.56 -15.05 3.52
C ASN A 49 5.83 -14.35 4.86
N THR A 50 6.82 -13.46 4.91
CA THR A 50 7.18 -12.70 6.11
C THR A 50 7.18 -11.20 5.83
N ILE A 51 6.49 -10.43 6.69
CA ILE A 51 6.54 -8.97 6.72
C ILE A 51 7.78 -8.55 7.51
N THR A 52 8.66 -7.81 6.85
CA THR A 52 9.90 -7.27 7.42
C THR A 52 9.73 -5.83 7.90
N ASP A 53 10.77 -5.28 8.50
CA ASP A 53 10.82 -3.90 9.02
C ASP A 53 10.59 -2.84 7.94
N HIS A 54 11.14 -3.09 6.76
CA HIS A 54 11.06 -2.20 5.61
C HIS A 54 9.92 -2.57 4.65
N PHE A 55 8.96 -3.40 5.08
CA PHE A 55 7.82 -3.78 4.23
C PHE A 55 7.01 -2.57 3.77
N ILE A 56 6.88 -1.53 4.60
CA ILE A 56 6.24 -0.27 4.22
C ILE A 56 7.30 0.82 4.12
N GLY A 57 7.42 1.40 2.93
CA GLY A 57 8.21 2.59 2.67
C GLY A 57 7.35 3.73 2.11
N HIS A 58 7.98 4.88 1.88
CA HIS A 58 7.34 6.04 1.26
C HIS A 58 8.23 6.63 0.18
N SER A 59 7.62 7.23 -0.83
CA SER A 59 8.37 8.10 -1.74
C SER A 59 8.35 9.56 -1.27
N LEU A 60 9.34 10.31 -1.73
CA LEU A 60 9.40 11.76 -1.65
C LEU A 60 9.96 12.29 -2.97
N GLY A 61 9.19 13.12 -3.66
CA GLY A 61 9.61 13.76 -4.92
C GLY A 61 10.48 15.00 -4.71
N ASP A 62 11.16 15.44 -5.76
CA ASP A 62 12.07 16.60 -5.71
C ASP A 62 11.36 17.91 -5.31
N PRO A 63 10.25 18.32 -5.94
CA PRO A 63 9.58 19.58 -5.58
C PRO A 63 9.01 19.55 -4.16
N THR A 64 8.49 18.39 -3.73
CA THR A 64 7.91 18.21 -2.40
C THR A 64 8.98 18.17 -1.31
N ALA A 65 10.17 17.62 -1.58
CA ALA A 65 11.29 17.66 -0.65
C ALA A 65 11.80 19.07 -0.38
N VAL A 66 11.86 19.94 -1.40
CA VAL A 66 12.24 21.36 -1.22
C VAL A 66 11.30 22.02 -0.21
N GLN A 67 9.99 21.84 -0.38
CA GLN A 67 8.99 22.42 0.52
C GLN A 67 9.08 21.82 1.93
N LEU A 68 9.11 20.48 2.01
CA LEU A 68 9.19 19.76 3.28
C LEU A 68 10.46 20.11 4.06
N SER A 69 11.57 20.42 3.37
CA SER A 69 12.84 20.78 4.01
C SER A 69 12.77 22.04 4.87
N ARG A 70 11.77 22.91 4.64
CA ARG A 70 11.49 24.07 5.48
C ARG A 70 10.98 23.69 6.87
N HIS A 71 10.54 22.44 7.03
CA HIS A 71 9.94 21.91 8.24
C HIS A 71 10.78 20.82 8.92
N PHE A 72 11.98 20.47 8.43
CA PHE A 72 12.79 19.40 9.03
C PHE A 72 13.16 19.63 10.49
N ASP A 73 13.24 20.88 10.94
CA ASP A 73 13.46 21.25 12.34
C ASP A 73 12.19 21.20 13.20
N SER A 74 11.01 21.08 12.58
CA SER A 74 9.72 20.98 13.28
C SER A 74 9.61 19.69 14.07
N LYS A 75 9.27 19.80 15.35
CA LYS A 75 8.99 18.63 16.20
C LYS A 75 7.80 17.84 15.69
N LYS A 76 6.77 18.51 15.16
CA LYS A 76 5.61 17.87 14.52
C LYS A 76 6.05 16.91 13.42
N LEU A 77 6.83 17.40 12.45
CA LEU A 77 7.31 16.57 11.35
C LEU A 77 8.23 15.44 11.83
N GLN A 78 9.18 15.74 12.71
CA GLN A 78 10.09 14.73 13.24
C GLN A 78 9.35 13.61 13.99
N ASN A 79 8.33 13.95 14.77
CA ASN A 79 7.51 12.98 15.50
C ASN A 79 6.68 12.11 14.55
N LEU A 80 6.08 12.72 13.52
CA LEU A 80 5.34 11.99 12.49
C LEU A 80 6.26 11.00 11.74
N ALA A 81 7.42 11.48 11.31
CA ALA A 81 8.37 10.67 10.56
C ALA A 81 8.97 9.53 11.40
N ARG A 82 9.38 9.79 12.65
CA ARG A 82 9.90 8.75 13.57
C ARG A 82 8.91 7.65 13.83
N ALA A 83 7.61 7.98 13.91
CA ALA A 83 6.59 6.97 14.19
C ALA A 83 6.41 5.97 13.03
N LEU A 84 6.84 6.32 11.82
CA LEU A 84 6.84 5.42 10.66
C LEU A 84 8.12 4.56 10.56
N ALA A 85 9.16 4.87 11.33
CA ALA A 85 10.42 4.13 11.30
C ALA A 85 10.28 2.70 11.86
N PRO A 86 11.14 1.76 11.46
CA PRO A 86 12.07 1.86 10.31
C PRO A 86 11.31 1.81 8.98
N LEU A 87 11.82 2.47 7.94
CA LEU A 87 11.25 2.41 6.59
C LEU A 87 12.28 2.75 5.52
N TYR A 88 12.00 2.34 4.28
CA TYR A 88 12.70 2.89 3.13
C TYR A 88 12.04 4.18 2.63
N VAL A 89 12.83 5.23 2.45
CA VAL A 89 12.40 6.45 1.75
C VAL A 89 13.00 6.47 0.34
N ARG A 90 12.14 6.33 -0.67
CA ARG A 90 12.48 6.43 -2.09
C ARG A 90 12.50 7.89 -2.50
N PHE A 91 13.65 8.42 -2.93
CA PHE A 91 13.76 9.82 -3.28
C PHE A 91 14.04 10.04 -4.79
N GLY A 92 13.22 10.90 -5.41
CA GLY A 92 13.25 11.25 -6.83
C GLY A 92 11.92 10.93 -7.55
N GLY A 93 11.97 10.64 -8.85
CA GLY A 93 10.81 10.16 -9.64
C GLY A 93 10.45 11.09 -10.80
N GLU A 94 9.16 11.32 -11.03
CA GLU A 94 8.60 12.08 -12.18
C GLU A 94 9.17 13.51 -12.31
N GLY A 95 9.63 14.10 -11.21
CA GLY A 95 10.23 15.44 -11.16
C GLY A 95 11.65 15.57 -11.72
N GLY A 96 12.28 14.47 -12.14
CA GLY A 96 13.65 14.44 -12.63
C GLY A 96 14.65 13.93 -11.59
N THR A 97 15.93 14.03 -11.92
CA THR A 97 17.01 13.59 -11.03
C THR A 97 17.55 14.76 -10.23
N PHE A 98 17.69 14.55 -8.93
CA PHE A 98 18.25 15.56 -8.05
C PHE A 98 19.77 15.72 -8.24
N HIS A 99 20.19 16.89 -8.71
CA HIS A 99 21.61 17.20 -8.92
C HIS A 99 22.24 17.89 -7.69
N VAL A 100 22.77 17.08 -6.75
CA VAL A 100 23.33 17.52 -5.45
C VAL A 100 24.30 18.70 -5.53
N ALA A 101 25.21 18.72 -6.49
CA ALA A 101 26.28 19.72 -6.60
C ALA A 101 26.06 20.74 -7.74
N SER A 102 24.83 20.88 -8.24
CA SER A 102 24.52 21.87 -9.28
C SER A 102 24.56 23.32 -8.75
N SER A 103 24.36 23.51 -7.45
CA SER A 103 24.42 24.82 -6.78
C SER A 103 24.68 24.68 -5.27
N GLN A 104 24.99 25.78 -4.59
CA GLN A 104 25.05 25.81 -3.13
C GLN A 104 23.70 25.42 -2.49
N HIS A 105 22.59 25.77 -3.13
CA HIS A 105 21.25 25.48 -2.64
C HIS A 105 20.92 23.98 -2.70
N SER A 106 21.26 23.31 -3.81
CA SER A 106 21.07 21.86 -3.95
C SER A 106 21.90 21.09 -2.93
N LEU A 107 23.13 21.54 -2.64
CA LEU A 107 23.98 20.90 -1.64
C LEU A 107 23.42 21.06 -0.23
N GLN A 108 22.90 22.25 0.12
CA GLN A 108 22.26 22.47 1.42
C GLN A 108 20.99 21.62 1.59
N LEU A 109 20.19 21.49 0.54
CA LEU A 109 19.01 20.62 0.58
C LEU A 109 19.41 19.15 0.78
N TRP A 110 20.43 18.68 0.07
CA TRP A 110 20.98 17.33 0.24
C TRP A 110 21.41 17.05 1.68
N GLU A 111 22.16 17.97 2.29
CA GLU A 111 22.62 17.86 3.68
C GLU A 111 21.45 17.84 4.65
N LYS A 112 20.47 18.74 4.48
CA LYS A 112 19.26 18.81 5.30
C LYS A 112 18.47 17.51 5.25
N MET A 113 18.28 16.93 4.06
CA MET A 113 17.55 15.68 3.89
C MET A 113 18.24 14.49 4.55
N ASN A 114 19.54 14.30 4.30
CA ASN A 114 20.28 13.17 4.88
C ASN A 114 20.34 13.28 6.42
N ASN A 115 20.51 14.48 6.95
CA ASN A 115 20.45 14.72 8.39
C ASN A 115 19.05 14.42 8.96
N PHE A 116 17.99 14.81 8.25
CA PHE A 116 16.61 14.50 8.65
C PHE A 116 16.37 12.99 8.64
N PHE A 117 16.69 12.27 7.55
CA PHE A 117 16.49 10.82 7.45
C PHE A 117 17.23 10.06 8.55
N LYS A 118 18.48 10.43 8.82
CA LYS A 118 19.24 9.90 9.96
C LYS A 118 18.56 10.17 11.30
N LEU A 119 18.07 11.40 11.51
CA LEU A 119 17.41 11.83 12.74
C LEU A 119 16.09 11.07 13.01
N VAL A 120 15.37 10.69 11.96
CA VAL A 120 14.08 10.01 12.07
C VAL A 120 14.16 8.49 11.91
N GLY A 121 15.35 7.94 11.63
CA GLY A 121 15.58 6.50 11.49
C GLY A 121 15.07 5.94 10.16
N TRP A 122 15.19 6.72 9.08
CA TRP A 122 14.80 6.30 7.73
C TRP A 122 16.02 5.90 6.91
N ASP A 123 15.88 4.84 6.15
CA ASP A 123 16.88 4.36 5.21
C ASP A 123 16.53 4.87 3.80
N SER A 124 17.34 5.77 3.25
CA SER A 124 17.07 6.34 1.94
C SER A 124 17.66 5.52 0.80
N TYR A 125 16.94 5.48 -0.32
CA TYR A 125 17.50 5.11 -1.60
C TYR A 125 17.09 6.11 -2.67
N TYR A 126 17.98 6.31 -3.65
CA TYR A 126 17.91 7.44 -4.58
C TYR A 126 17.76 6.99 -6.02
N ILE A 127 16.86 7.64 -6.74
CA ILE A 127 16.69 7.45 -8.17
C ILE A 127 17.70 8.32 -8.91
N LEU A 128 18.50 7.68 -9.75
CA LEU A 128 19.51 8.32 -10.59
C LEU A 128 19.00 8.52 -12.02
N ASP A 129 19.58 9.50 -12.70
CA ASP A 129 19.26 9.79 -14.09
C ASP A 129 19.89 8.77 -15.03
N PRO A 130 19.12 8.02 -15.84
CA PRO A 130 19.68 7.23 -16.91
C PRO A 130 19.75 7.99 -18.25
N VAL A 131 19.22 9.21 -18.41
CA VAL A 131 19.18 9.86 -19.74
C VAL A 131 20.40 10.69 -20.09
N SER A 132 21.23 11.06 -19.12
CA SER A 132 22.53 11.70 -19.41
C SER A 132 23.45 10.71 -20.13
N ARG A 133 23.88 11.07 -21.35
CA ARG A 133 24.67 10.19 -22.26
C ARG A 133 25.92 10.87 -22.77
N ASN A 134 26.99 10.09 -22.89
CA ASN A 134 28.19 10.47 -23.63
C ASN A 134 27.95 10.43 -25.15
N HIS A 135 28.86 11.01 -25.92
CA HIS A 135 28.79 10.99 -27.39
C HIS A 135 28.75 9.58 -28.01
N ASP A 136 29.31 8.58 -27.32
CA ASP A 136 29.32 7.18 -27.73
C ASP A 136 28.04 6.40 -27.32
N GLY A 137 27.08 7.07 -26.67
CA GLY A 137 25.83 6.48 -26.20
C GLY A 137 25.92 5.79 -24.83
N SER A 138 27.11 5.70 -24.22
CA SER A 138 27.25 5.20 -22.85
C SER A 138 26.62 6.16 -21.83
N TRP A 139 26.22 5.63 -20.67
CA TRP A 139 25.69 6.43 -19.57
C TRP A 139 26.74 7.42 -19.04
N ASP A 140 26.38 8.70 -18.96
CA ASP A 140 27.22 9.72 -18.34
C ASP A 140 27.11 9.62 -16.81
N THR A 141 28.20 9.13 -16.21
CA THR A 141 28.29 8.90 -14.76
C THR A 141 28.75 10.13 -13.96
N SER A 142 29.00 11.27 -14.61
CA SER A 142 29.61 12.45 -14.00
C SER A 142 28.82 12.95 -12.78
N TYR A 143 27.50 13.06 -12.89
CA TYR A 143 26.62 13.48 -11.80
C TYR A 143 26.58 12.45 -10.65
N THR A 144 26.46 11.16 -10.98
CA THR A 144 26.47 10.10 -9.97
C THR A 144 27.78 10.10 -9.18
N ARG A 145 28.93 10.25 -9.85
CA ARG A 145 30.23 10.36 -9.18
C ARG A 145 30.31 11.57 -8.24
N GLN A 146 29.75 12.71 -8.65
CA GLN A 146 29.67 13.90 -7.79
C GLN A 146 28.79 13.65 -6.56
N LEU A 147 27.61 13.03 -6.74
CA LEU A 147 26.71 12.68 -5.64
C LEU A 147 27.38 11.72 -4.65
N LEU A 148 27.98 10.63 -5.14
CA LEU A 148 28.65 9.64 -4.31
C LEU A 148 29.83 10.26 -3.56
N LYS A 149 30.65 11.08 -4.24
CA LYS A 149 31.75 11.79 -3.59
C LYS A 149 31.25 12.75 -2.51
N ALA A 150 30.31 13.63 -2.84
CA ALA A 150 29.81 14.64 -1.91
C ALA A 150 29.17 14.01 -0.66
N SER A 151 28.53 12.85 -0.84
CA SER A 151 27.89 12.09 0.24
C SER A 151 28.91 11.31 1.08
N ALA A 152 29.90 10.68 0.44
CA ALA A 152 30.97 9.95 1.13
C ALA A 152 31.85 10.90 1.97
N ASP A 153 32.21 12.07 1.44
CA ASP A 153 32.98 13.10 2.15
C ASP A 153 32.26 13.59 3.42
N ARG A 154 30.93 13.41 3.50
CA ARG A 154 30.07 13.77 4.64
C ARG A 154 29.63 12.58 5.49
N ASN A 155 30.07 11.38 5.14
CA ASN A 155 29.68 10.14 5.79
C ASN A 155 28.14 9.93 5.84
N TYR A 156 27.45 10.27 4.74
CA TYR A 156 26.03 9.99 4.59
C TYR A 156 25.81 8.57 4.08
N HIS A 157 25.13 7.75 4.89
CA HIS A 157 24.71 6.41 4.52
C HIS A 157 23.53 6.48 3.54
N ILE A 158 23.65 5.71 2.46
CA ILE A 158 22.61 5.56 1.45
C ILE A 158 22.34 4.06 1.33
N ALA A 159 21.13 3.63 1.63
CA ALA A 159 20.80 2.20 1.68
C ALA A 159 20.79 1.58 0.29
N GLY A 160 20.38 2.33 -0.74
CA GLY A 160 20.40 1.84 -2.10
C GLY A 160 20.18 2.90 -3.17
N PHE A 161 20.04 2.42 -4.40
CA PHE A 161 19.87 3.24 -5.60
C PHE A 161 18.90 2.59 -6.59
N GLU A 162 18.30 3.43 -7.42
CA GLU A 162 17.55 3.08 -8.62
C GLU A 162 18.17 3.83 -9.80
N LEU A 163 18.02 3.29 -11.02
CA LEU A 163 18.47 3.96 -12.23
C LEU A 163 17.29 4.10 -13.18
N GLY A 164 16.67 5.28 -13.13
CA GLY A 164 15.45 5.61 -13.86
C GLY A 164 14.15 5.33 -13.12
N ASN A 165 13.05 5.84 -13.70
CA ASN A 165 11.68 5.80 -13.22
C ASN A 165 10.76 5.73 -14.46
N GLU A 166 10.01 4.65 -14.61
CA GLU A 166 8.95 4.49 -15.63
C GLU A 166 9.39 4.66 -17.09
N TYR A 167 10.61 4.22 -17.42
CA TYR A 167 11.17 4.34 -18.77
C TYR A 167 10.40 3.53 -19.83
N ASP A 168 9.53 2.61 -19.42
CA ASP A 168 8.58 1.93 -20.28
C ASP A 168 7.49 2.85 -20.86
N LEU A 169 7.28 4.05 -20.29
CA LEU A 169 6.37 5.05 -20.82
C LEU A 169 7.02 6.01 -21.84
N TYR A 170 8.36 6.06 -21.90
CA TYR A 170 9.06 7.22 -22.48
C TYR A 170 9.13 7.23 -24.00
N SER A 171 8.80 6.13 -24.68
CA SER A 171 8.85 6.07 -26.15
C SER A 171 7.90 7.05 -26.86
N SER A 172 6.96 7.67 -26.15
CA SER A 172 6.03 8.68 -26.71
C SER A 172 6.30 10.13 -26.26
N SER A 173 7.16 10.37 -25.26
CA SER A 173 7.27 11.68 -24.59
C SER A 173 8.69 12.26 -24.45
N ARG A 174 9.76 11.50 -24.77
CA ARG A 174 11.15 11.98 -24.67
C ARG A 174 12.01 11.63 -25.88
N PRO A 175 13.05 12.45 -26.19
CA PRO A 175 13.89 12.27 -27.38
C PRO A 175 14.86 11.08 -27.30
N ILE A 176 15.04 10.46 -26.12
CA ILE A 176 15.96 9.34 -25.92
C ILE A 176 15.15 8.07 -25.62
N THR A 177 15.30 7.06 -26.46
CA THR A 177 14.76 5.71 -26.21
C THR A 177 15.87 4.86 -25.60
N LEU A 178 15.68 4.44 -24.34
CA LEU A 178 16.61 3.54 -23.66
C LEU A 178 16.10 2.10 -23.73
N SER A 179 16.82 1.19 -24.37
CA SER A 179 16.42 -0.22 -24.40
C SER A 179 16.67 -0.90 -23.04
N PRO A 180 15.95 -1.99 -22.72
CA PRO A 180 16.20 -2.75 -21.50
C PRO A 180 17.65 -3.27 -21.40
N GLU A 181 18.25 -3.69 -22.51
CA GLU A 181 19.64 -4.18 -22.56
C GLU A 181 20.63 -3.07 -22.23
N GLN A 182 20.44 -1.88 -22.78
CA GLN A 182 21.28 -0.74 -22.45
C GLN A 182 21.14 -0.36 -20.97
N LEU A 183 19.92 -0.39 -20.41
CA LEU A 183 19.73 -0.15 -18.98
C LEU A 183 20.47 -1.20 -18.12
N VAL A 184 20.53 -2.47 -18.54
CA VAL A 184 21.35 -3.49 -17.84
C VAL A 184 22.84 -3.11 -17.86
N HIS A 185 23.36 -2.64 -18.99
CA HIS A 185 24.75 -2.15 -19.05
C HIS A 185 25.00 -0.97 -18.12
N ASP A 186 24.04 -0.04 -18.05
CA ASP A 186 24.16 1.16 -17.20
C ASP A 186 24.07 0.79 -15.70
N VAL A 187 23.19 -0.14 -15.32
CA VAL A 187 23.09 -0.68 -13.95
C VAL A 187 24.36 -1.44 -13.57
N ALA A 188 24.96 -2.19 -14.49
CA ALA A 188 26.24 -2.86 -14.26
C ALA A 188 27.36 -1.84 -14.00
N GLU A 189 27.35 -0.71 -14.71
CA GLU A 189 28.29 0.38 -14.46
C GLU A 189 28.03 1.05 -13.10
N LEU A 190 26.76 1.29 -12.74
CA LEU A 190 26.39 1.77 -11.40
C LEU A 190 26.94 0.86 -10.30
N GLN A 191 26.79 -0.46 -10.41
CA GLN A 191 27.35 -1.39 -9.43
C GLN A 191 28.88 -1.24 -9.28
N LYS A 192 29.62 -1.04 -10.38
CA LYS A 192 31.06 -0.77 -10.33
C LYS A 192 31.38 0.54 -9.64
N LEU A 193 30.61 1.60 -9.90
CA LEU A 193 30.76 2.88 -9.21
C LEU A 193 30.59 2.71 -7.72
N LEU A 194 29.50 2.08 -7.28
CA LEU A 194 29.20 1.87 -5.86
C LEU A 194 30.32 1.09 -5.16
N ASN A 195 30.83 0.03 -5.80
CA ASN A 195 31.95 -0.76 -5.28
C ASN A 195 33.26 0.04 -5.13
N GLY A 196 33.41 1.13 -5.89
CA GLY A 196 34.56 2.03 -5.78
C GLY A 196 34.52 2.94 -4.54
N TYR A 197 33.37 3.05 -3.86
CA TYR A 197 33.22 3.81 -2.62
C TYR A 197 32.98 2.86 -1.46
N PRO A 198 33.90 2.74 -0.47
CA PRO A 198 33.74 1.80 0.64
C PRO A 198 32.39 1.92 1.36
N LEU A 199 31.88 3.14 1.55
CA LEU A 199 30.60 3.43 2.20
C LEU A 199 29.38 2.90 1.45
N TYR A 200 29.48 2.69 0.13
CA TYR A 200 28.37 2.29 -0.75
C TYR A 200 28.55 0.91 -1.39
N SER A 201 29.65 0.23 -1.08
CA SER A 201 29.90 -1.14 -1.53
C SER A 201 28.83 -2.16 -1.10
N SER A 202 28.09 -1.86 -0.03
CA SER A 202 26.94 -2.66 0.44
C SER A 202 25.57 -2.05 0.11
N SER A 203 25.53 -0.89 -0.56
CA SER A 203 24.28 -0.29 -1.00
C SER A 203 23.63 -1.18 -2.06
N PHE A 204 22.33 -1.39 -1.97
CA PHE A 204 21.62 -2.21 -2.96
C PHE A 204 21.25 -1.39 -4.19
N ILE A 205 20.99 -2.07 -5.31
CA ILE A 205 20.29 -1.49 -6.46
C ILE A 205 18.93 -2.19 -6.59
N VAL A 206 17.87 -1.48 -6.92
CA VAL A 206 16.59 -2.08 -7.35
C VAL A 206 16.17 -1.50 -8.71
N GLY A 207 15.30 -2.20 -9.43
CA GLY A 207 14.91 -1.83 -10.79
C GLY A 207 14.11 -2.93 -11.48
N PRO A 208 13.57 -2.73 -12.70
CA PRO A 208 13.77 -1.56 -13.57
C PRO A 208 12.80 -0.40 -13.32
N ASP A 209 11.95 -0.52 -12.30
CA ASP A 209 11.08 0.57 -11.84
C ASP A 209 10.09 1.06 -12.90
N THR A 210 9.44 0.10 -13.56
CA THR A 210 8.51 0.32 -14.67
C THR A 210 7.13 0.73 -14.18
N ALA A 211 6.45 1.59 -14.93
CA ALA A 211 5.04 1.97 -14.69
C ALA A 211 4.11 0.75 -14.75
N PHE A 212 4.41 -0.17 -15.67
CA PHE A 212 3.63 -1.38 -15.88
C PHE A 212 4.50 -2.64 -15.88
N VAL A 213 3.93 -3.77 -15.49
CA VAL A 213 4.54 -5.11 -15.60
C VAL A 213 4.50 -5.60 -17.06
N ASN A 214 5.02 -4.78 -17.97
CA ASN A 214 4.98 -5.01 -19.40
C ASN A 214 6.11 -5.98 -19.81
N PRO A 215 5.85 -7.03 -20.61
CA PRO A 215 6.87 -8.00 -20.96
C PRO A 215 8.06 -7.41 -21.75
N LYS A 216 7.84 -6.33 -22.50
CA LYS A 216 8.87 -5.71 -23.35
C LYS A 216 9.99 -5.11 -22.50
N TYR A 217 9.65 -4.44 -21.40
CA TYR A 217 10.60 -3.70 -20.59
C TYR A 217 10.88 -4.37 -19.25
N PHE A 218 9.85 -4.73 -18.47
CA PHE A 218 10.03 -5.36 -17.15
C PHE A 218 10.72 -6.72 -17.29
N HIS A 219 10.12 -7.66 -18.03
CA HIS A 219 10.78 -8.94 -18.32
C HIS A 219 12.01 -8.77 -19.22
N GLY A 220 11.97 -7.89 -20.21
CA GLY A 220 13.11 -7.61 -21.09
C GLY A 220 14.39 -7.26 -20.31
N PHE A 221 14.30 -6.36 -19.33
CA PHE A 221 15.41 -5.98 -18.46
C PHE A 221 15.95 -7.16 -17.67
N LEU A 222 15.06 -7.94 -17.05
CA LEU A 222 15.45 -9.11 -16.26
C LEU A 222 16.14 -10.16 -17.16
N ALA A 223 15.53 -10.50 -18.30
CA ALA A 223 16.04 -11.48 -19.26
C ALA A 223 17.37 -11.06 -19.90
N ALA A 224 17.61 -9.75 -20.07
CA ALA A 224 18.88 -9.19 -20.52
C ALA A 224 20.00 -9.28 -19.46
N GLY A 225 19.70 -9.76 -18.24
CA GLY A 225 20.67 -9.97 -17.17
C GLY A 225 20.59 -8.97 -16.03
N GLY A 226 19.59 -8.08 -16.02
CA GLY A 226 19.37 -7.11 -14.95
C GLY A 226 19.18 -7.76 -13.57
N ASN A 227 18.65 -8.99 -13.53
CA ASN A 227 18.45 -9.77 -12.30
C ASN A 227 19.75 -9.99 -11.49
N LYS A 228 20.92 -9.93 -12.14
CA LYS A 228 22.23 -10.13 -11.47
C LYS A 228 22.68 -8.94 -10.63
N TYR A 229 22.12 -7.76 -10.89
CA TYR A 229 22.57 -6.51 -10.29
C TYR A 229 21.55 -5.92 -9.31
N VAL A 230 20.28 -6.32 -9.41
CA VAL A 230 19.21 -5.78 -8.56
C VAL A 230 18.91 -6.70 -7.38
N ARG A 231 18.68 -6.10 -6.22
CA ARG A 231 18.18 -6.77 -5.00
C ARG A 231 16.72 -7.19 -5.12
N ALA A 232 15.95 -6.49 -5.94
CA ALA A 232 14.56 -6.79 -6.20
C ALA A 232 14.14 -6.23 -7.58
N ALA A 233 13.23 -6.94 -8.23
CA ALA A 233 12.51 -6.43 -9.38
C ALA A 233 11.44 -5.43 -8.91
N THR A 234 11.47 -4.19 -9.39
CA THR A 234 10.50 -3.14 -9.03
C THR A 234 9.55 -2.80 -10.17
N PHE A 235 8.29 -2.59 -9.81
CA PHE A 235 7.27 -2.02 -10.70
C PHE A 235 6.32 -1.12 -9.90
N HIS A 236 5.59 -0.27 -10.60
CA HIS A 236 4.64 0.66 -10.02
C HIS A 236 3.20 0.14 -10.10
N GLN A 237 2.33 0.64 -9.21
CA GLN A 237 0.92 0.27 -9.25
C GLN A 237 -0.01 1.37 -8.75
N TYR A 238 -1.00 1.70 -9.57
CA TYR A 238 -2.18 2.51 -9.24
C TYR A 238 -3.45 1.76 -9.65
N TYR A 239 -4.55 1.92 -8.90
CA TYR A 239 -5.79 1.17 -9.16
C TYR A 239 -6.62 1.76 -10.29
N PHE A 240 -6.53 3.08 -10.49
CA PHE A 240 -7.27 3.81 -11.52
C PHE A 240 -6.57 5.12 -11.88
N ASP A 241 -7.01 5.72 -12.99
CA ASP A 241 -6.54 7.02 -13.47
C ASP A 241 -7.21 8.16 -12.68
N GLY A 242 -6.41 9.09 -12.15
CA GLY A 242 -6.88 10.25 -11.41
C GLY A 242 -7.80 11.20 -12.20
N HIS A 243 -7.72 11.20 -13.53
CA HIS A 243 -8.62 12.01 -14.38
C HIS A 243 -10.06 11.48 -14.44
N HIS A 244 -10.28 10.21 -14.11
CA HIS A 244 -11.57 9.53 -14.24
C HIS A 244 -12.03 8.88 -12.92
N PRO A 245 -12.19 9.67 -11.83
CA PRO A 245 -12.43 9.12 -10.50
C PRO A 245 -13.86 8.64 -10.30
N GLN A 246 -14.02 7.56 -9.53
CA GLN A 246 -15.31 7.11 -9.02
C GLN A 246 -15.19 6.73 -7.54
N LYS A 247 -16.11 7.21 -6.69
CA LYS A 247 -16.11 6.90 -5.24
C LYS A 247 -16.25 5.40 -4.99
N SER A 248 -17.02 4.71 -5.84
CA SER A 248 -17.22 3.26 -5.77
C SER A 248 -15.93 2.47 -5.93
N TYR A 249 -14.90 2.98 -6.62
CA TYR A 249 -13.63 2.27 -6.81
C TYR A 249 -12.91 1.97 -5.49
N PHE A 250 -13.11 2.79 -4.46
CA PHE A 250 -12.46 2.61 -3.17
C PHE A 250 -13.05 1.44 -2.39
N THR A 251 -14.31 1.07 -2.61
CA THR A 251 -14.99 -0.01 -1.89
C THR A 251 -15.34 -1.20 -2.79
N ASP A 252 -14.90 -1.19 -4.05
CA ASP A 252 -15.13 -2.30 -4.99
C ASP A 252 -14.07 -3.39 -4.82
N VAL A 253 -14.49 -4.54 -4.30
CA VAL A 253 -13.61 -5.71 -4.12
C VAL A 253 -13.02 -6.24 -5.44
N ASN A 254 -13.71 -6.06 -6.57
CA ASN A 254 -13.17 -6.48 -7.88
C ASN A 254 -12.02 -5.57 -8.34
N LYS A 255 -12.07 -4.29 -7.97
CA LYS A 255 -10.95 -3.36 -8.18
C LYS A 255 -9.76 -3.73 -7.29
N MET A 256 -10.01 -4.07 -6.03
CA MET A 256 -8.97 -4.57 -5.13
C MET A 256 -8.27 -5.82 -5.70
N ASP A 257 -9.03 -6.77 -6.24
CA ASP A 257 -8.49 -8.00 -6.84
C ASP A 257 -7.58 -7.77 -8.06
N SER A 258 -7.61 -6.58 -8.69
CA SER A 258 -6.71 -6.25 -9.79
C SER A 258 -5.23 -6.26 -9.38
N LEU A 259 -4.93 -5.88 -8.14
CA LEU A 259 -3.57 -5.88 -7.62
C LEU A 259 -2.98 -7.30 -7.57
N ALA A 260 -3.76 -8.28 -7.10
CA ALA A 260 -3.30 -9.67 -7.01
C ALA A 260 -2.89 -10.21 -8.39
N ARG A 261 -3.65 -9.89 -9.45
CA ARG A 261 -3.33 -10.27 -10.83
C ARG A 261 -2.05 -9.61 -11.35
N MET A 262 -1.84 -8.33 -11.03
CA MET A 262 -0.61 -7.62 -11.40
C MET A 262 0.62 -8.22 -10.70
N ILE A 263 0.50 -8.51 -9.40
CA ILE A 263 1.57 -9.14 -8.62
C ILE A 263 1.88 -10.56 -9.15
N ASP A 264 0.86 -11.36 -9.47
CA ASP A 264 1.06 -12.69 -10.04
C ASP A 264 1.80 -12.62 -11.39
N ASN A 265 1.44 -11.65 -12.25
CA ASN A 265 2.16 -11.42 -13.50
C ASN A 265 3.63 -11.02 -13.26
N ALA A 266 3.90 -10.11 -12.31
CA ALA A 266 5.26 -9.69 -11.97
C ALA A 266 6.09 -10.88 -11.48
N PHE A 267 5.57 -11.68 -10.54
CA PHE A 267 6.26 -12.88 -10.09
C PHE A 267 6.47 -13.91 -11.19
N ASN A 268 5.50 -14.11 -12.09
CA ASN A 268 5.67 -15.05 -13.20
C ASN A 268 6.82 -14.62 -14.12
N GLN A 269 6.88 -13.34 -14.50
CA GLN A 269 7.96 -12.78 -15.32
C GLN A 269 9.31 -12.77 -14.59
N THR A 270 9.33 -12.48 -13.29
CA THR A 270 10.57 -12.53 -12.51
C THR A 270 11.08 -13.96 -12.37
N ARG A 271 10.22 -14.92 -11.99
CA ARG A 271 10.59 -16.32 -11.74
C ARG A 271 10.93 -17.11 -12.99
N SER A 272 10.54 -16.66 -14.18
CA SER A 272 11.01 -17.25 -15.44
C SER A 272 12.49 -16.97 -15.69
N VAL A 273 13.05 -15.92 -15.09
CA VAL A 273 14.47 -15.55 -15.17
C VAL A 273 15.22 -15.96 -13.91
N ASP A 274 14.69 -15.60 -12.74
CA ASP A 274 15.28 -15.85 -11.42
C ASP A 274 14.19 -16.14 -10.38
N ARG A 275 14.15 -17.39 -9.89
CA ARG A 275 13.12 -17.84 -8.94
C ARG A 275 13.27 -17.26 -7.54
N HIS A 276 14.43 -16.71 -7.21
CA HIS A 276 14.75 -16.21 -5.88
C HIS A 276 14.79 -14.69 -5.81
N LEU A 277 14.78 -14.00 -6.95
CA LEU A 277 14.75 -12.55 -6.98
C LEU A 277 13.44 -12.02 -6.36
N PRO A 278 13.52 -11.21 -5.27
CA PRO A 278 12.35 -10.55 -4.70
C PRO A 278 11.66 -9.60 -5.67
N VAL A 279 10.38 -9.33 -5.44
CA VAL A 279 9.60 -8.33 -6.17
C VAL A 279 9.10 -7.27 -5.21
N TRP A 280 9.28 -6.00 -5.56
CA TRP A 280 8.86 -4.83 -4.76
C TRP A 280 7.84 -4.00 -5.56
N LEU A 281 6.90 -3.35 -4.85
CA LEU A 281 6.17 -2.22 -5.39
C LEU A 281 7.01 -0.96 -5.15
N GLY A 282 7.80 -0.57 -6.16
CA GLY A 282 8.75 0.55 -6.11
C GLY A 282 8.05 1.92 -5.96
N GLU A 283 6.81 2.00 -6.43
CA GLU A 283 5.94 3.14 -6.20
C GLU A 283 4.48 2.70 -6.28
N THR A 284 3.64 3.16 -5.35
CA THR A 284 2.24 2.79 -5.39
C THR A 284 1.30 3.78 -4.71
N GLY A 285 0.09 3.91 -5.26
CA GLY A 285 -0.96 4.77 -4.72
C GLY A 285 -2.36 4.25 -5.05
N SER A 286 -3.39 5.04 -4.75
CA SER A 286 -4.78 4.73 -5.09
C SER A 286 -5.06 5.07 -6.56
N ALA A 287 -4.88 6.34 -6.94
CA ALA A 287 -5.05 6.83 -8.30
C ALA A 287 -3.74 7.44 -8.82
N SER A 288 -3.45 7.32 -10.11
CA SER A 288 -2.30 7.97 -10.73
C SER A 288 -2.53 9.49 -10.92
N VAL A 289 -1.53 10.19 -11.48
CA VAL A 289 -1.60 11.62 -11.87
C VAL A 289 -1.88 12.54 -10.67
N GLY A 290 -1.13 12.38 -9.59
CA GLY A 290 -1.28 13.23 -8.41
C GLY A 290 -2.45 12.86 -7.49
N GLY A 291 -3.29 11.90 -7.87
CA GLY A 291 -4.45 11.53 -7.06
C GLY A 291 -5.62 12.50 -7.25
N VAL A 292 -6.61 12.42 -6.35
CA VAL A 292 -7.89 13.10 -6.49
C VAL A 292 -8.26 13.78 -5.19
N ALA A 293 -8.25 15.12 -5.19
CA ALA A 293 -8.60 15.93 -4.03
C ALA A 293 -9.98 15.56 -3.50
N GLY A 294 -10.08 15.33 -2.18
CA GLY A 294 -11.36 14.95 -1.58
C GLY A 294 -11.71 13.48 -1.72
N MET A 295 -10.81 12.64 -2.23
CA MET A 295 -11.00 11.20 -2.34
C MET A 295 -9.76 10.44 -1.88
N THR A 296 -8.59 10.70 -2.48
CA THR A 296 -7.36 9.94 -2.21
C THR A 296 -6.64 10.37 -0.92
N ASP A 297 -7.06 11.47 -0.32
CA ASP A 297 -6.66 11.98 1.00
C ASP A 297 -7.78 11.82 2.06
N ARG A 298 -8.82 11.03 1.77
CA ARG A 298 -9.97 10.79 2.67
C ARG A 298 -10.01 9.37 3.21
N PHE A 299 -10.86 9.16 4.21
CA PHE A 299 -11.06 7.88 4.89
C PHE A 299 -11.25 6.70 3.91
N MET A 300 -11.94 6.91 2.78
CA MET A 300 -12.12 5.87 1.75
C MET A 300 -10.81 5.35 1.15
N SER A 301 -9.73 6.14 1.12
CA SER A 301 -8.43 5.70 0.59
C SER A 301 -7.89 4.48 1.35
N GLY A 302 -8.22 4.38 2.65
CA GLY A 302 -7.78 3.30 3.52
C GLY A 302 -8.23 1.92 3.08
N PHE A 303 -9.31 1.79 2.30
CA PHE A 303 -9.77 0.51 1.78
C PHE A 303 -8.77 -0.07 0.79
N LEU A 304 -8.38 0.73 -0.20
CA LEU A 304 -7.36 0.34 -1.17
C LEU A 304 -6.00 0.19 -0.51
N TRP A 305 -5.67 1.01 0.49
CA TRP A 305 -4.38 0.95 1.16
C TRP A 305 -4.23 -0.28 2.05
N LEU A 306 -5.16 -0.56 2.97
CA LEU A 306 -5.07 -1.72 3.85
C LEU A 306 -5.22 -3.03 3.06
N ASP A 307 -6.06 -3.05 2.03
CA ASP A 307 -6.17 -4.22 1.14
C ASP A 307 -4.84 -4.49 0.44
N LYS A 308 -4.22 -3.44 -0.13
CA LYS A 308 -2.90 -3.52 -0.76
C LYS A 308 -1.85 -4.13 0.15
N LEU A 309 -1.77 -3.66 1.40
CA LEU A 309 -0.83 -4.22 2.38
C LEU A 309 -1.10 -5.71 2.63
N GLY A 310 -2.37 -6.11 2.75
CA GLY A 310 -2.76 -7.52 2.91
C GLY A 310 -2.41 -8.39 1.70
N VAL A 311 -2.77 -7.96 0.49
CA VAL A 311 -2.45 -8.69 -0.74
C VAL A 311 -0.94 -8.80 -0.93
N CYS A 312 -0.19 -7.69 -0.76
CA CYS A 312 1.26 -7.66 -0.91
C CYS A 312 1.94 -8.62 0.07
N ALA A 313 1.55 -8.59 1.33
CA ALA A 313 2.06 -9.50 2.36
C ALA A 313 1.75 -10.96 2.03
N ALA A 314 0.51 -11.27 1.63
CA ALA A 314 0.10 -12.64 1.30
C ALA A 314 0.79 -13.18 0.03
N LYS A 315 1.08 -12.32 -0.95
CA LYS A 315 1.73 -12.69 -2.21
C LYS A 315 3.26 -12.67 -2.16
N GLY A 316 3.85 -12.05 -1.14
CA GLY A 316 5.29 -12.06 -0.90
C GLY A 316 6.04 -10.86 -1.50
N ILE A 317 5.35 -9.75 -1.72
CA ILE A 317 6.02 -8.48 -2.07
C ILE A 317 6.95 -8.08 -0.92
N GLY A 318 8.21 -7.77 -1.24
CA GLY A 318 9.24 -7.51 -0.23
C GLY A 318 9.17 -6.10 0.38
N ALA A 319 8.74 -5.11 -0.40
CA ALA A 319 8.54 -3.74 0.03
C ALA A 319 7.40 -3.08 -0.77
N VAL A 320 6.64 -2.22 -0.08
CA VAL A 320 5.51 -1.45 -0.62
C VAL A 320 5.79 0.03 -0.38
N ILE A 321 6.19 0.74 -1.43
CA ILE A 321 6.62 2.13 -1.36
C ILE A 321 5.45 3.04 -1.70
N ARG A 322 4.84 3.60 -0.66
CA ARG A 322 3.65 4.46 -0.79
C ARG A 322 4.01 5.83 -1.34
N HIS A 323 3.52 6.12 -2.54
CA HIS A 323 3.49 7.47 -3.10
C HIS A 323 2.32 8.24 -2.45
N VAL A 324 2.55 9.26 -1.62
CA VAL A 324 3.82 9.91 -1.23
C VAL A 324 3.76 10.27 0.27
N PHE A 325 4.92 10.48 0.90
CA PHE A 325 4.96 10.94 2.29
C PHE A 325 4.29 12.32 2.47
N TYR A 326 4.70 13.34 1.73
CA TYR A 326 4.20 14.72 1.89
C TYR A 326 3.47 15.21 0.64
N GLY A 327 2.17 15.49 0.78
CA GLY A 327 1.30 15.90 -0.32
C GLY A 327 1.12 17.41 -0.39
N ASP A 328 1.67 18.03 -1.45
CA ASP A 328 1.32 19.39 -1.89
C ASP A 328 0.45 19.30 -3.16
N HIS A 329 1.08 19.17 -4.34
CA HIS A 329 0.38 18.89 -5.59
C HIS A 329 -0.27 17.51 -5.62
N ASP A 330 0.30 16.56 -4.88
CA ASP A 330 -0.20 15.21 -4.73
C ASP A 330 -1.31 15.11 -3.66
N HIS A 331 -2.51 14.78 -4.09
CA HIS A 331 -3.70 14.59 -3.27
C HIS A 331 -3.78 13.23 -2.57
N TYR A 332 -2.71 12.43 -2.56
CA TYR A 332 -2.60 11.16 -1.82
C TYR A 332 -1.46 11.14 -0.80
N GLY A 333 -0.88 12.32 -0.50
CA GLY A 333 0.13 12.48 0.54
C GLY A 333 -0.36 11.98 1.89
N ILE A 334 0.47 11.23 2.61
CA ILE A 334 0.07 10.69 3.92
C ILE A 334 0.04 11.77 5.01
N ILE A 335 0.82 12.84 4.84
CA ILE A 335 0.68 14.11 5.56
C ILE A 335 0.43 15.25 4.56
N ASP A 336 -0.37 16.24 4.95
CA ASP A 336 -0.67 17.42 4.13
C ASP A 336 0.34 18.57 4.33
N THR A 337 0.09 19.69 3.64
CA THR A 337 0.97 20.88 3.68
C THR A 337 1.02 21.60 5.03
N ASN A 338 0.06 21.35 5.93
CA ASN A 338 0.09 21.83 7.31
C ASN A 338 0.75 20.81 8.26
N LEU A 339 1.34 19.74 7.71
CA LEU A 339 1.85 18.59 8.43
C LEU A 339 0.76 17.87 9.22
N ASP A 340 -0.50 18.00 8.82
CA ASP A 340 -1.59 17.24 9.43
C ASP A 340 -1.67 15.84 8.79
N PRO A 341 -1.75 14.79 9.61
CA PRO A 341 -1.83 13.42 9.10
C PRO A 341 -3.18 13.15 8.45
N ASN A 342 -3.16 12.75 7.18
CA ASN A 342 -4.32 12.20 6.50
C ASN A 342 -4.66 10.81 7.04
N THR A 343 -5.86 10.32 6.72
CA THR A 343 -6.39 9.06 7.29
C THR A 343 -5.49 7.84 7.08
N ASP A 344 -4.81 7.74 5.93
CA ASP A 344 -3.86 6.66 5.64
C ASP A 344 -2.63 6.67 6.56
N TYR A 345 -2.26 7.82 7.15
CA TYR A 345 -1.19 7.92 8.15
C TYR A 345 -1.51 7.09 9.38
N TRP A 346 -2.69 7.32 9.94
CA TRP A 346 -3.16 6.64 11.14
C TRP A 346 -3.29 5.14 10.92
N LEU A 347 -3.83 4.75 9.76
CA LEU A 347 -3.90 3.36 9.34
C LEU A 347 -2.50 2.72 9.24
N THR A 348 -1.53 3.42 8.64
CA THR A 348 -0.16 2.92 8.47
C THR A 348 0.55 2.73 9.81
N ILE A 349 0.44 3.70 10.72
CA ILE A 349 1.02 3.58 12.07
C ILE A 349 0.39 2.42 12.83
N LEU A 350 -0.94 2.27 12.75
CA LEU A 350 -1.63 1.18 13.41
C LEU A 350 -1.19 -0.17 12.85
N TYR A 351 -1.08 -0.29 11.52
CA TYR A 351 -0.57 -1.50 10.87
C TYR A 351 0.83 -1.85 11.37
N LYS A 352 1.78 -0.91 11.36
CA LYS A 352 3.15 -1.15 11.84
C LYS A 352 3.20 -1.55 13.31
N ARG A 353 2.33 -1.01 14.15
CA ARG A 353 2.24 -1.40 15.58
C ARG A 353 1.67 -2.79 15.79
N ILE A 354 0.78 -3.26 14.91
CA ILE A 354 0.03 -4.50 15.09
C ILE A 354 0.62 -5.67 14.32
N VAL A 355 1.14 -5.46 13.11
CA VAL A 355 1.42 -6.51 12.14
C VAL A 355 2.90 -6.54 11.79
N ARG A 356 3.57 -7.68 12.04
CA ARG A 356 4.97 -7.94 11.66
C ARG A 356 5.25 -9.44 11.70
N GLY A 357 6.14 -9.93 10.83
CA GLY A 357 6.53 -11.35 10.83
C GLY A 357 5.68 -12.21 9.89
N ALA A 358 5.50 -13.49 10.25
CA ALA A 358 4.87 -14.47 9.37
C ALA A 358 3.42 -14.13 9.02
N VAL A 359 3.09 -14.25 7.74
CA VAL A 359 1.77 -14.04 7.15
C VAL A 359 1.08 -15.39 6.97
N PHE A 360 -0.22 -15.46 7.22
CA PHE A 360 -1.01 -16.69 7.15
C PHE A 360 -2.11 -16.58 6.10
N HIS A 361 -2.50 -17.73 5.55
CA HIS A 361 -3.72 -17.80 4.75
C HIS A 361 -4.93 -17.66 5.66
N ALA A 362 -5.76 -16.65 5.41
CA ALA A 362 -7.05 -16.46 6.05
C ALA A 362 -8.15 -16.60 4.98
N SER A 363 -9.22 -17.30 5.32
CA SER A 363 -10.42 -17.40 4.48
C SER A 363 -11.63 -16.85 5.21
N GLY A 364 -12.55 -16.25 4.46
CA GLY A 364 -13.78 -15.63 4.96
C GLY A 364 -14.77 -15.45 3.82
N ARG A 365 -15.71 -14.51 3.99
CA ARG A 365 -16.73 -14.18 2.98
C ARG A 365 -16.12 -13.30 1.86
N HIS A 366 -16.67 -13.37 0.65
CA HIS A 366 -16.10 -12.75 -0.57
C HIS A 366 -16.31 -11.24 -0.69
N ASP A 367 -17.30 -10.71 0.00
CA ASP A 367 -17.71 -9.30 0.04
C ASP A 367 -17.00 -8.50 1.15
N VAL A 368 -16.11 -9.15 1.90
CA VAL A 368 -15.19 -8.53 2.85
C VAL A 368 -13.77 -8.97 2.53
N ARG A 369 -12.77 -8.28 3.09
CA ARG A 369 -11.36 -8.64 2.92
C ARG A 369 -10.80 -9.05 4.27
N VAL A 370 -10.15 -10.20 4.37
CA VAL A 370 -9.61 -10.73 5.62
C VAL A 370 -8.17 -11.15 5.43
N TYR A 371 -7.32 -10.77 6.37
CA TYR A 371 -5.90 -11.08 6.36
C TYR A 371 -5.43 -11.45 7.77
N ALA A 372 -4.37 -12.24 7.86
CA ALA A 372 -3.80 -12.67 9.14
C ALA A 372 -2.28 -12.72 9.09
N ALA A 373 -1.64 -12.33 10.17
CA ALA A 373 -0.20 -12.36 10.35
C ALA A 373 0.15 -12.43 11.85
N CYS A 374 1.41 -12.67 12.18
CA CYS A 374 1.88 -12.55 13.55
C CYS A 374 1.64 -11.12 14.07
N ALA A 375 1.26 -11.04 15.34
CA ALA A 375 1.19 -9.77 16.04
C ALA A 375 2.62 -9.25 16.28
N ASN A 376 2.84 -7.95 16.06
CA ASN A 376 4.17 -7.36 16.20
C ASN A 376 4.68 -7.48 17.64
N ARG A 377 5.81 -8.18 17.79
CA ARG A 377 6.44 -8.51 19.08
C ARG A 377 6.97 -7.29 19.84
N ASP A 378 7.15 -6.15 19.18
CA ASP A 378 7.52 -4.91 19.85
C ASP A 378 6.37 -4.38 20.74
N ASN A 379 5.12 -4.78 20.46
CA ASN A 379 3.92 -4.30 21.16
C ASN A 379 3.09 -5.43 21.79
N PHE A 380 3.30 -6.68 21.39
CA PHE A 380 2.52 -7.85 21.84
C PHE A 380 3.43 -9.00 22.27
N LYS A 381 2.88 -9.93 23.06
CA LYS A 381 3.59 -11.15 23.47
C LYS A 381 3.93 -12.03 22.25
N ALA A 382 5.06 -12.74 22.34
CA ALA A 382 5.43 -13.76 21.36
C ALA A 382 4.31 -14.81 21.23
N GLY A 383 4.07 -15.30 20.01
CA GLY A 383 2.97 -16.21 19.71
C GLY A 383 1.62 -15.52 19.44
N GLY A 384 1.54 -14.18 19.52
CA GLY A 384 0.34 -13.42 19.22
C GLY A 384 -0.05 -13.46 17.75
N LEU A 385 -1.37 -13.46 17.47
CA LEU A 385 -1.94 -13.45 16.13
C LEU A 385 -2.71 -12.14 15.91
N ALA A 386 -2.47 -11.47 14.79
CA ALA A 386 -3.28 -10.35 14.33
C ALA A 386 -4.13 -10.79 13.13
N VAL A 387 -5.44 -10.58 13.22
CA VAL A 387 -6.38 -10.75 12.11
C VAL A 387 -7.02 -9.41 11.83
N TYR A 388 -7.03 -8.97 10.59
CA TYR A 388 -7.67 -7.70 10.22
C TYR A 388 -8.64 -7.90 9.07
N MET A 389 -9.78 -7.23 9.20
CA MET A 389 -10.87 -7.29 8.24
C MET A 389 -11.24 -5.90 7.76
N LEU A 390 -11.46 -5.78 6.46
CA LEU A 390 -12.03 -4.61 5.83
C LEU A 390 -13.47 -4.94 5.48
N ASN A 391 -14.41 -4.12 5.96
CA ASN A 391 -15.80 -4.20 5.58
C ASN A 391 -16.12 -3.02 4.62
N PRO A 392 -16.03 -3.23 3.30
CA PRO A 392 -16.37 -2.20 2.32
C PRO A 392 -17.87 -2.03 2.12
N ASN A 393 -18.69 -2.83 2.80
CA ASN A 393 -20.14 -2.81 2.63
C ASN A 393 -20.79 -1.64 3.37
N ASN A 394 -21.98 -1.25 2.90
CA ASN A 394 -22.83 -0.24 3.54
C ASN A 394 -23.65 -0.79 4.73
N TYR A 395 -23.34 -2.00 5.20
CA TYR A 395 -23.99 -2.66 6.33
C TYR A 395 -22.93 -3.27 7.27
N PRO A 396 -23.21 -3.34 8.58
CA PRO A 396 -22.33 -4.02 9.51
C PRO A 396 -22.33 -5.53 9.25
N VAL A 397 -21.21 -6.17 9.56
CA VAL A 397 -21.06 -7.62 9.50
C VAL A 397 -20.58 -8.14 10.84
N THR A 398 -20.79 -9.42 11.10
CA THR A 398 -20.32 -10.06 12.33
C THR A 398 -19.14 -10.95 12.01
N PHE A 399 -17.99 -10.70 12.65
CA PHE A 399 -16.79 -11.53 12.56
C PHE A 399 -16.83 -12.65 13.60
N ASP A 400 -16.47 -13.86 13.21
CA ASP A 400 -16.19 -14.98 14.11
C ASP A 400 -14.89 -15.70 13.73
N LEU A 401 -14.11 -16.12 14.73
CA LEU A 401 -12.90 -16.93 14.57
C LEU A 401 -12.92 -18.06 15.60
N PRO A 402 -13.61 -19.18 15.31
CA PRO A 402 -13.82 -20.26 16.27
C PRO A 402 -12.53 -20.83 16.87
N GLN A 403 -11.45 -20.86 16.06
CA GLN A 403 -10.11 -21.35 16.46
C GLN A 403 -9.57 -20.69 17.72
N PHE A 404 -9.95 -19.44 17.99
CA PHE A 404 -9.50 -18.65 19.14
C PHE A 404 -10.67 -18.05 19.92
N SER A 405 -11.84 -18.69 19.87
CA SER A 405 -13.09 -18.22 20.48
C SER A 405 -12.95 -17.86 21.98
N ASN A 406 -12.19 -18.65 22.73
CA ASN A 406 -11.99 -18.48 24.17
C ASN A 406 -10.81 -17.57 24.57
N GLN A 407 -10.00 -17.14 23.60
CA GLN A 407 -8.81 -16.32 23.88
C GLN A 407 -9.17 -14.86 24.16
N PRO A 408 -8.41 -14.16 25.03
CA PRO A 408 -8.52 -12.72 25.13
C PRO A 408 -8.19 -12.09 23.77
N ARG A 409 -8.86 -10.99 23.45
CA ARG A 409 -8.68 -10.30 22.18
C ARG A 409 -8.81 -8.80 22.32
N PHE A 410 -7.96 -8.09 21.58
CA PHE A 410 -7.93 -6.64 21.51
C PHE A 410 -8.46 -6.18 20.16
N ARG A 411 -9.38 -5.22 20.19
CA ARG A 411 -10.00 -4.63 19.00
C ARG A 411 -9.46 -3.23 18.75
N TYR A 412 -9.13 -2.98 17.49
CA TYR A 412 -8.89 -1.66 16.94
C TYR A 412 -9.81 -1.47 15.73
N SER A 413 -10.91 -0.74 15.92
CA SER A 413 -11.88 -0.42 14.86
C SER A 413 -11.61 0.98 14.35
N LEU A 414 -11.26 1.09 13.07
CA LEU A 414 -11.09 2.35 12.37
C LEU A 414 -12.35 2.69 11.57
N THR A 415 -12.92 3.86 11.84
CA THR A 415 -14.10 4.41 11.16
C THR A 415 -13.83 5.85 10.71
N ALA A 416 -14.72 6.42 9.90
CA ALA A 416 -14.71 7.86 9.66
C ALA A 416 -14.75 8.63 11.00
N GLY A 417 -14.02 9.74 11.08
CA GLY A 417 -13.85 10.52 12.29
C GLY A 417 -14.94 11.58 12.54
N ASP A 418 -15.91 11.67 11.64
CA ASP A 418 -17.03 12.62 11.65
C ASP A 418 -18.16 12.14 10.71
N ASN A 419 -19.15 13.01 10.52
CA ASN A 419 -20.35 12.73 9.73
C ASN A 419 -20.14 12.76 8.20
N ASP A 420 -18.94 13.11 7.72
CA ASP A 420 -18.63 13.11 6.27
C ASP A 420 -18.39 11.67 5.75
N GLY A 421 -18.39 10.67 6.63
CA GLY A 421 -18.31 9.26 6.28
C GLY A 421 -17.08 8.93 5.45
N LEU A 422 -17.27 8.24 4.32
CA LEU A 422 -16.19 7.85 3.41
C LEU A 422 -15.33 9.03 2.92
N THR A 423 -15.92 10.23 2.82
CA THR A 423 -15.22 11.45 2.39
C THR A 423 -14.59 12.24 3.53
N SER A 424 -14.58 11.72 4.76
CA SER A 424 -13.98 12.39 5.92
C SER A 424 -12.46 12.53 5.79
N LYS A 425 -11.92 13.68 6.20
CA LYS A 425 -10.48 13.89 6.43
C LYS A 425 -9.99 13.23 7.73
N HIS A 426 -10.92 12.83 8.58
CA HIS A 426 -10.64 12.37 9.91
C HIS A 426 -10.94 10.88 10.04
N MET A 427 -10.20 10.23 10.94
CA MET A 427 -10.38 8.84 11.28
C MET A 427 -10.60 8.75 12.79
N ALA A 428 -11.49 7.86 13.21
CA ALA A 428 -11.64 7.49 14.61
C ALA A 428 -11.06 6.10 14.85
N LEU A 429 -10.40 5.91 15.99
CA LEU A 429 -10.03 4.61 16.52
C LEU A 429 -10.96 4.31 17.69
N ASN A 430 -11.72 3.22 17.60
CA ASN A 430 -12.65 2.78 18.63
C ASN A 430 -13.62 3.91 19.04
N GLY A 431 -14.14 4.65 18.05
CA GLY A 431 -15.06 5.78 18.27
C GLY A 431 -14.41 7.08 18.71
N VAL A 432 -13.10 7.12 18.97
CA VAL A 432 -12.38 8.34 19.35
C VAL A 432 -11.62 8.90 18.16
N LYS A 433 -11.92 10.14 17.78
CA LYS A 433 -11.26 10.86 16.68
C LYS A 433 -9.75 10.96 16.93
N LEU A 434 -8.95 10.50 15.96
CA LEU A 434 -7.50 10.58 16.00
C LEU A 434 -7.02 11.96 15.58
N GLN A 435 -6.27 12.60 16.46
CA GLN A 435 -5.64 13.90 16.26
C GLN A 435 -4.32 13.95 17.02
N LEU A 436 -3.38 14.76 16.54
CA LEU A 436 -2.15 15.03 17.28
C LEU A 436 -2.48 15.77 18.58
N VAL A 437 -1.71 15.46 19.62
CA VAL A 437 -1.79 16.16 20.92
C VAL A 437 -0.45 16.83 21.15
N ASN A 438 -0.43 18.16 21.09
CA ASN A 438 0.81 18.96 21.19
C ASN A 438 1.92 18.43 20.25
N ASP A 439 1.60 18.28 18.96
CA ASP A 439 2.51 17.75 17.92
C ASP A 439 3.01 16.30 18.13
N ASN A 440 2.40 15.55 19.05
CA ASN A 440 2.70 14.14 19.30
C ASN A 440 1.55 13.25 18.86
N LEU A 441 1.87 12.00 18.49
CA LEU A 441 0.84 11.00 18.22
C LEU A 441 0.09 10.68 19.52
N PRO A 442 -1.25 10.56 19.48
CA PRO A 442 -2.02 10.10 20.62
C PRO A 442 -1.71 8.62 20.89
N PRO A 443 -1.98 8.13 22.12
CA PRO A 443 -2.00 6.70 22.38
C PRO A 443 -3.01 5.98 21.47
N LEU A 444 -2.55 5.00 20.69
CA LEU A 444 -3.43 4.16 19.88
C LEU A 444 -3.79 2.92 20.70
N LYS A 445 -4.76 3.08 21.61
CA LYS A 445 -5.12 2.03 22.58
C LYS A 445 -6.18 1.08 21.98
N PRO A 446 -6.06 -0.24 22.21
CA PRO A 446 -7.13 -1.17 21.90
C PRO A 446 -8.28 -1.05 22.88
N GLU A 447 -9.41 -1.64 22.50
CA GLU A 447 -10.46 -2.06 23.44
C GLU A 447 -10.40 -3.57 23.64
N SER A 448 -10.83 -4.05 24.80
CA SER A 448 -11.10 -5.48 24.95
C SER A 448 -12.36 -5.84 24.17
N ALA A 449 -12.28 -6.84 23.29
CA ALA A 449 -13.45 -7.31 22.56
C ALA A 449 -14.11 -8.51 23.27
N PRO A 450 -15.44 -8.67 23.17
CA PRO A 450 -16.13 -9.81 23.73
C PRO A 450 -15.65 -11.12 23.10
N ARG A 451 -15.82 -12.23 23.83
CA ARG A 451 -15.62 -13.58 23.29
C ARG A 451 -16.71 -13.90 22.26
N GLY A 452 -16.36 -14.76 21.30
CA GLY A 452 -17.28 -15.12 20.21
C GLY A 452 -17.36 -14.05 19.12
N MET A 453 -18.58 -13.71 18.72
CA MET A 453 -18.88 -12.84 17.59
C MET A 453 -18.58 -11.36 17.89
N VAL A 454 -17.94 -10.67 16.93
CA VAL A 454 -17.60 -9.25 17.02
C VAL A 454 -18.23 -8.50 15.85
N THR A 455 -19.03 -7.48 16.13
CA THR A 455 -19.57 -6.61 15.07
C THR A 455 -18.46 -5.74 14.48
N VAL A 456 -18.38 -5.74 13.15
CA VAL A 456 -17.54 -4.86 12.36
C VAL A 456 -18.45 -3.88 11.60
N PRO A 457 -18.36 -2.56 11.87
CA PRO A 457 -19.24 -1.57 11.27
C PRO A 457 -19.23 -1.57 9.74
N ALA A 458 -20.30 -1.03 9.13
CA ALA A 458 -20.29 -0.65 7.72
C ALA A 458 -19.12 0.30 7.44
N TYR A 459 -18.54 0.20 6.24
CA TYR A 459 -17.43 1.04 5.80
C TYR A 459 -16.34 1.23 6.87
N SER A 460 -15.72 0.13 7.30
CA SER A 460 -14.71 0.18 8.36
C SER A 460 -13.56 -0.81 8.18
N TYR A 461 -12.51 -0.61 8.96
CA TYR A 461 -11.37 -1.52 9.09
C TYR A 461 -11.28 -1.97 10.54
N THR A 462 -11.18 -3.27 10.82
CA THR A 462 -11.06 -3.76 12.19
C THR A 462 -9.89 -4.73 12.31
N PHE A 463 -8.97 -4.43 13.23
CA PHE A 463 -7.92 -5.34 13.67
C PHE A 463 -8.37 -6.03 14.97
N LEU A 464 -8.23 -7.34 15.01
CA LEU A 464 -8.42 -8.20 16.17
C LEU A 464 -7.09 -8.89 16.47
N VAL A 465 -6.50 -8.55 17.61
CA VAL A 465 -5.26 -9.14 18.09
C VAL A 465 -5.59 -10.14 19.17
N PHE A 466 -5.10 -11.36 19.00
CA PHE A 466 -5.18 -12.46 19.96
C PHE A 466 -3.79 -12.60 20.61
N PRO A 467 -3.50 -11.83 21.69
CA PRO A 467 -2.16 -11.74 22.27
C PRO A 467 -1.65 -13.07 22.86
N GLU A 468 -2.57 -13.99 23.18
CA GLU A 468 -2.27 -15.27 23.81
C GLU A 468 -2.65 -16.45 22.90
N ALA A 469 -2.65 -16.21 21.57
CA ALA A 469 -2.96 -17.24 20.58
C ALA A 469 -1.98 -18.44 20.59
N GLY A 470 -0.74 -18.24 21.06
CA GLY A 470 0.25 -19.31 21.16
C GLY A 470 0.65 -19.91 19.80
N VAL A 471 0.57 -19.14 18.72
CA VAL A 471 0.91 -19.60 17.37
C VAL A 471 2.41 -19.88 17.30
N SER A 472 2.79 -21.14 17.08
CA SER A 472 4.19 -21.58 17.17
C SER A 472 5.13 -20.83 16.22
N ILE A 473 4.69 -20.55 14.98
CA ILE A 473 5.48 -19.79 14.00
C ILE A 473 5.75 -18.34 14.48
N CYS A 474 4.86 -17.78 15.30
CA CYS A 474 4.99 -16.42 15.83
C CYS A 474 5.81 -16.34 17.13
N LEU A 475 6.38 -17.45 17.60
CA LEU A 475 7.27 -17.46 18.77
C LEU A 475 8.69 -16.98 18.44
N HIS A 476 9.08 -17.02 17.17
CA HIS A 476 10.46 -16.82 16.72
C HIS A 476 10.67 -15.51 15.98
#